data_AF-A0A9E5F451-F1
#
_entry.id   AF-A0A9E5F451-F1
#
_cell.length_a   1.000
_cell.length_b   1.000
_cell.length_c   1.000
_cell.angle_alpha   90.00
_cell.angle_beta   90.00
_cell.angle_gamma   90.00
#
_symmetry.space_group_name_H-M   'P 1'
#
loop_
_entity.id
_entity.type
_entity.pdbx_description
1 polymer ?
#
loop_
_entity_poly.entity_id
_entity_poly.type
_entity_poly.pdbx_seq_one_letter_code
_entity_poly.pdbx_strand_id
1 'polypeptide(L)'
;ETNGSFSIKDVPLDVVKVVDIKCPESGESESMAWENLSLVRPHDQFKFVVASKADFDWALGVCRDHSLEEKCHILYSPVHGKVKPHELANWILDSKAPVTMQIQLHKEIWGPNERGV
;
A
#
# COMPACT_ATOMS: atom_id res chain seq x y z
N GLU A 1 -10.21 3.36 -5.28
CA GLU A 1 -8.96 2.58 -5.17
C GLU A 1 -8.47 2.21 -6.57
N THR A 2 -7.16 2.19 -6.80
CA THR A 2 -6.54 1.82 -8.08
C THR A 2 -5.30 0.97 -7.83
N ASN A 3 -4.94 0.12 -8.80
CA ASN A 3 -3.74 -0.72 -8.74
C ASN A 3 -2.43 0.06 -9.02
N GLY A 4 -2.51 1.35 -9.37
CA GLY A 4 -1.36 2.23 -9.59
C GLY A 4 -0.71 2.12 -10.98
N SER A 5 -1.21 1.30 -11.90
CA SER A 5 -0.60 1.09 -13.22
C SER A 5 -0.97 2.14 -14.27
N PHE A 6 -1.95 2.99 -13.98
CA PHE A 6 -2.38 4.07 -14.86
C PHE A 6 -2.38 5.41 -14.12
N SER A 7 -2.19 6.48 -14.88
CA SER A 7 -2.19 7.85 -14.36
C SER A 7 -3.52 8.20 -13.68
N ILE A 8 -3.43 8.84 -12.51
CA ILE A 8 -4.60 9.36 -11.76
C ILE A 8 -4.93 10.82 -12.07
N LYS A 9 -4.27 11.43 -13.07
CA LYS A 9 -4.35 12.88 -13.36
C LYS A 9 -5.78 13.41 -13.59
N ASP A 10 -6.64 12.57 -14.20
CA ASP A 10 -8.00 12.96 -14.61
C ASP A 10 -9.06 12.57 -13.55
N VAL A 11 -8.63 12.00 -12.42
CA VAL A 11 -9.54 11.68 -11.31
C VAL A 11 -10.00 12.98 -10.63
N PRO A 12 -11.32 13.20 -10.44
CA PRO A 12 -11.83 14.39 -9.79
C PRO A 12 -11.19 14.63 -8.42
N LEU A 13 -10.97 15.91 -8.11
CA LEU A 13 -10.17 16.33 -6.96
C LEU A 13 -10.79 16.01 -5.60
N ASP A 14 -12.12 15.88 -5.55
CA ASP A 14 -12.89 15.56 -4.35
C ASP A 14 -12.90 14.06 -4.03
N VAL A 15 -12.39 13.22 -4.95
CA VAL A 15 -12.25 11.78 -4.74
C VAL A 15 -10.99 11.51 -3.94
N VAL A 16 -11.14 10.86 -2.79
CA VAL A 16 -10.03 10.26 -2.04
C VAL A 16 -9.51 9.04 -2.81
N LYS A 17 -8.25 9.11 -3.22
CA LYS A 17 -7.58 8.08 -3.99
C LYS A 17 -6.76 7.21 -3.05
N VAL A 18 -6.96 5.90 -3.16
CA VAL A 18 -6.04 4.91 -2.60
C VAL A 18 -5.31 4.29 -3.78
N VAL A 19 -3.99 4.51 -3.84
CA VAL A 19 -3.13 4.03 -4.91
C VAL A 19 -2.27 2.90 -4.37
N ASP A 20 -2.47 1.71 -4.89
CA ASP A 20 -1.59 0.59 -4.58
C ASP A 20 -0.22 0.81 -5.23
N ILE A 21 0.85 0.74 -4.44
CA ILE A 21 2.21 0.60 -4.95
C ILE A 21 2.55 -0.89 -4.89
N LYS A 22 2.81 -1.48 -6.07
CA LYS A 22 3.02 -2.91 -6.20
C LYS A 22 4.45 -3.28 -5.78
N CYS A 23 4.53 -4.05 -4.69
CA CYS A 23 5.81 -4.60 -4.21
C CYS A 23 6.36 -5.68 -5.17
N PRO A 24 7.67 -5.94 -5.20
CA PRO A 24 8.30 -6.88 -6.12
C PRO A 24 7.67 -8.28 -6.14
N GLU A 25 7.32 -8.85 -4.97
CA GLU A 25 6.73 -10.20 -4.93
C GLU A 25 5.30 -10.29 -5.49
N SER A 26 4.68 -9.16 -5.83
CA SER A 26 3.43 -9.17 -6.59
C SER A 26 3.63 -9.59 -8.06
N GLY A 27 4.86 -9.48 -8.59
CA GLY A 27 5.16 -9.66 -10.01
C GLY A 27 4.79 -8.46 -10.90
N GLU A 28 4.22 -7.39 -10.31
CA GLU A 28 3.64 -6.27 -11.05
C GLU A 28 4.33 -4.92 -10.73
N SER A 29 5.48 -4.93 -10.05
CA SER A 29 6.20 -3.69 -9.67
C SER A 29 6.65 -2.86 -10.88
N GLU A 30 6.99 -3.52 -11.99
CA GLU A 30 7.40 -2.86 -13.25
C GLU A 30 6.23 -2.22 -14.01
N SER A 31 4.99 -2.54 -13.64
CA SER A 31 3.77 -2.00 -14.25
C SER A 31 3.36 -0.65 -13.64
N MET A 32 4.11 -0.12 -12.67
CA MET A 32 3.75 1.09 -11.92
C MET A 32 3.88 2.37 -12.76
N ALA A 33 2.83 3.19 -12.75
CA ALA A 33 2.85 4.55 -13.27
C ALA A 33 3.39 5.50 -12.18
N TRP A 34 4.72 5.61 -12.10
CA TRP A 34 5.43 6.36 -11.06
C TRP A 34 5.11 7.86 -11.02
N GLU A 35 4.57 8.44 -12.10
CA GLU A 35 4.08 9.82 -12.10
C GLU A 35 2.96 10.06 -11.07
N ASN A 36 2.23 8.99 -10.68
CA ASN A 36 1.19 9.05 -9.66
C ASN A 36 1.73 9.55 -8.31
N LEU A 37 3.02 9.35 -8.03
CA LEU A 37 3.66 9.84 -6.81
C LEU A 37 3.63 11.36 -6.67
N SER A 38 3.41 12.10 -7.76
CA SER A 38 3.34 13.56 -7.77
C SER A 38 1.92 14.10 -7.95
N LEU A 39 0.93 13.22 -8.16
CA LEU A 39 -0.46 13.58 -8.44
C LEU A 39 -1.39 13.43 -7.23
N VAL A 40 -0.91 12.77 -6.17
CA VAL A 40 -1.65 12.62 -4.91
C VAL A 40 -1.76 13.93 -4.15
N ARG A 41 -2.77 14.01 -3.28
CA ARG A 41 -3.02 15.11 -2.36
C ARG A 41 -2.91 14.63 -0.91
N PRO A 42 -2.81 15.55 0.07
CA PRO A 42 -2.68 15.17 1.49
C PRO A 42 -3.79 14.26 2.04
N HIS A 43 -4.99 14.29 1.43
CA HIS A 43 -6.11 13.41 1.83
C HIS A 43 -6.11 12.04 1.12
N ASP A 44 -5.27 11.86 0.10
CA ASP A 44 -5.12 10.59 -0.61
C ASP A 44 -4.24 9.62 0.21
N GLN A 45 -4.06 8.41 -0.31
CA GLN A 45 -3.34 7.35 0.39
C GLN A 45 -2.51 6.52 -0.59
N PHE A 46 -1.29 6.17 -0.19
CA PHE A 46 -0.55 5.08 -0.80
C PHE A 46 -0.72 3.81 0.02
N LYS A 47 -0.88 2.68 -0.66
CA LYS A 47 -1.02 1.38 0.00
C LYS A 47 -0.01 0.37 -0.55
N PHE A 48 0.73 -0.27 0.34
CA PHE A 48 1.62 -1.38 0.03
C PHE A 48 0.99 -2.67 0.54
N VAL A 49 0.79 -3.65 -0.34
CA VAL A 49 0.37 -5.00 0.06
C VAL A 49 1.60 -5.90 0.08
N VAL A 50 2.06 -6.20 1.29
CA VAL A 50 3.37 -6.79 1.59
C VAL A 50 3.28 -8.31 1.69
N ALA A 51 4.01 -9.03 0.85
CA ALA A 51 4.05 -10.50 0.82
C ALA A 51 5.15 -11.11 1.69
N SER A 52 6.16 -10.33 2.09
CA SER A 52 7.31 -10.80 2.86
C SER A 52 8.04 -9.67 3.58
N LYS A 53 9.09 -10.01 4.35
CA LYS A 53 10.00 -9.02 4.93
C LYS A 53 10.77 -8.24 3.84
N ALA A 54 11.11 -8.89 2.72
CA ALA A 54 11.80 -8.21 1.63
C ALA A 54 10.90 -7.15 0.96
N ASP A 55 9.62 -7.46 0.74
CA ASP A 55 8.63 -6.48 0.29
C ASP A 55 8.49 -5.31 1.27
N PHE A 56 8.49 -5.59 2.58
CA PHE A 56 8.39 -4.58 3.62
C PHE A 56 9.58 -3.60 3.57
N ASP A 57 10.80 -4.14 3.53
CA ASP A 57 12.02 -3.35 3.51
C ASP A 57 12.15 -2.58 2.18
N TRP A 58 11.72 -3.17 1.07
CA TRP A 58 11.62 -2.48 -0.23
C TRP A 58 10.64 -1.30 -0.16
N ALA A 59 9.45 -1.51 0.40
CA ALA A 59 8.45 -0.45 0.53
C ALA A 59 8.95 0.71 1.40
N LEU A 60 9.70 0.42 2.48
CA LEU A 60 10.38 1.47 3.27
C LEU A 60 11.39 2.26 2.44
N GLY A 61 12.14 1.58 1.56
CA GLY A 61 13.02 2.21 0.59
C GLY A 61 12.26 3.21 -0.29
N VAL A 62 11.19 2.77 -0.93
CA VAL A 62 10.34 3.62 -1.79
C VAL A 62 9.78 4.82 -1.03
N CYS A 63 9.30 4.62 0.21
CA CYS A 63 8.79 5.72 1.02
C CYS A 63 9.86 6.80 1.23
N ARG A 64 11.06 6.40 1.64
CA ARG A 64 12.19 7.30 1.89
C ARG A 64 12.70 7.97 0.62
N ASP A 65 12.86 7.22 -0.46
CA ASP A 65 13.45 7.72 -1.72
C ASP A 65 12.54 8.76 -2.40
N HIS A 66 11.24 8.71 -2.12
CA HIS A 66 10.25 9.62 -2.67
C HIS A 66 9.56 10.55 -1.66
N SER A 67 10.01 10.53 -0.39
CA SER A 67 9.44 11.30 0.72
C SER A 67 7.92 11.19 0.80
N LEU A 68 7.39 9.96 0.70
CA LEU A 68 5.95 9.74 0.53
C LEU A 68 5.13 10.22 1.73
N GLU A 69 5.71 10.20 2.92
CA GLU A 69 5.10 10.66 4.16
C GLU A 69 4.82 12.17 4.17
N GLU A 70 5.54 12.93 3.36
CA GLU A 70 5.31 14.37 3.19
C GLU A 70 4.15 14.66 2.22
N LYS A 71 3.72 13.65 1.45
CA LYS A 71 2.73 13.81 0.38
C LYS A 71 1.34 13.42 0.82
N CYS A 72 1.19 12.25 1.44
CA CYS A 72 -0.10 11.71 1.87
C CYS A 72 0.05 10.56 2.85
N HIS A 73 -1.05 9.96 3.28
CA HIS A 73 -1.04 8.88 4.27
C HIS A 73 -0.55 7.54 3.66
N ILE A 74 0.23 6.77 4.42
CA ILE A 74 0.82 5.51 3.95
C ILE A 74 0.21 4.33 4.71
N LEU A 75 -0.25 3.34 3.95
CA LEU A 75 -0.91 2.14 4.43
C LEU A 75 -0.10 0.90 4.10
N TYR A 76 0.11 0.03 5.08
CA TYR A 76 0.74 -1.27 4.90
C TYR A 76 -0.27 -2.36 5.22
N SER A 77 -0.48 -3.28 4.28
CA SER A 77 -1.39 -4.41 4.44
C SER A 77 -0.65 -5.72 4.22
N PRO A 78 -0.89 -6.76 5.05
CA PRO A 78 -0.28 -8.06 4.83
C PRO A 78 -1.02 -8.78 3.70
N VAL A 79 -0.28 -9.48 2.82
CA VAL A 79 -0.92 -10.46 1.93
C VAL A 79 -1.49 -11.59 2.79
N HIS A 80 -2.81 -11.76 2.73
CA HIS A 80 -3.51 -12.81 3.46
C HIS A 80 -2.92 -14.20 3.18
N GLY A 81 -2.65 -14.96 4.24
CA GLY A 81 -2.05 -16.29 4.18
C GLY A 81 -0.52 -16.32 3.97
N LYS A 82 0.11 -15.19 3.63
CA LYS A 82 1.58 -15.10 3.49
C LYS A 82 2.26 -14.43 4.68
N VAL A 83 1.75 -13.27 5.11
CA VAL A 83 2.26 -12.53 6.26
C VAL A 83 1.18 -12.50 7.33
N LYS A 84 1.49 -12.93 8.56
CA LYS A 84 0.51 -12.80 9.65
C LYS A 84 0.43 -11.34 10.10
N PRO A 85 -0.75 -10.85 10.51
CA PRO A 85 -0.91 -9.47 10.96
C PRO A 85 0.09 -9.04 12.04
N HIS A 86 0.37 -9.90 13.03
CA HIS A 86 1.33 -9.57 14.10
C HIS A 86 2.78 -9.46 13.60
N GLU A 87 3.16 -10.19 12.53
CA GLU A 87 4.50 -10.08 11.95
C GLU A 87 4.69 -8.70 11.31
N LEU A 88 3.71 -8.27 10.51
CA LEU A 88 3.74 -6.93 9.91
C LEU A 88 3.71 -5.83 10.99
N ALA A 89 2.89 -5.99 12.04
CA ALA A 89 2.84 -5.04 13.15
C ALA A 89 4.22 -4.90 13.83
N ASN A 90 4.89 -6.02 14.11
CA ASN A 90 6.23 -6.01 14.70
C ASN A 90 7.23 -5.31 13.78
N TRP A 91 7.22 -5.57 12.47
CA TRP A 91 8.13 -4.89 11.55
C TRP A 91 7.91 -3.37 11.52
N ILE A 92 6.65 -2.90 11.58
CA ILE A 92 6.32 -1.47 11.65
C ILE A 92 6.86 -0.86 12.95
N LEU A 93 6.62 -1.53 14.09
CA LEU A 93 7.09 -1.07 15.40
C LEU A 93 8.62 -1.01 15.47
N ASP A 94 9.31 -2.07 15.03
CA ASP A 94 10.77 -2.18 15.06
C ASP A 94 11.43 -1.11 14.17
N SER A 95 10.84 -0.82 13.01
CA SER A 95 11.35 0.19 12.08
C SER A 95 10.96 1.63 12.45
N LYS A 96 10.01 1.81 13.38
CA LYS A 96 9.40 3.11 13.71
C LYS A 96 8.88 3.84 12.47
N ALA A 97 8.42 3.09 11.47
CA ALA A 97 7.96 3.65 10.22
C ALA A 97 6.68 4.49 10.44
N PRO A 98 6.57 5.69 9.84
CA PRO A 98 5.39 6.56 9.95
C PRO A 98 4.25 6.07 9.05
N VAL A 99 3.88 4.79 9.19
CA VAL A 99 2.88 4.11 8.36
C VAL A 99 1.77 3.56 9.23
N THR A 100 0.58 3.42 8.67
CA THR A 100 -0.55 2.78 9.35
C THR A 100 -0.76 1.38 8.81
N MET A 101 -0.88 0.42 9.72
CA MET A 101 -1.24 -0.94 9.35
C MET A 101 -2.74 -1.02 9.00
N GLN A 102 -3.06 -1.53 7.81
CA GLN A 102 -4.43 -1.78 7.37
C GLN A 102 -4.62 -3.29 7.14
N ILE A 103 -5.48 -3.92 7.93
CA ILE A 103 -5.86 -5.32 7.73
C ILE A 103 -6.93 -5.39 6.63
N GLN A 104 -6.87 -6.44 5.79
CA GLN A 104 -7.94 -6.77 4.85
C GLN A 104 -9.14 -7.36 5.62
N LEU A 105 -9.85 -6.53 6.39
CA LEU A 105 -10.91 -6.94 7.32
C LEU A 105 -11.96 -7.84 6.67
N HIS A 106 -12.29 -7.61 5.40
CA HIS A 106 -13.26 -8.45 4.71
C HIS A 106 -12.85 -9.93 4.64
N LYS A 107 -11.55 -10.23 4.53
CA LYS A 107 -11.05 -11.61 4.53
C LYS A 107 -11.10 -12.25 5.91
N GLU A 108 -11.02 -11.44 6.97
CA GLU A 108 -11.14 -11.91 8.36
C GLU A 108 -12.60 -12.15 8.75
N ILE A 109 -13.51 -11.30 8.28
CA ILE A 109 -14.95 -11.36 8.62
C ILE A 109 -15.68 -12.42 7.79
N TRP A 110 -15.50 -12.42 6.47
CA TRP A 110 -16.25 -13.29 5.54
C TRP A 110 -15.41 -14.44 4.97
N GLY A 111 -14.09 -14.39 5.14
CA GLY A 111 -13.17 -15.36 4.55
C GLY A 111 -12.58 -14.88 3.22
N PRO A 112 -11.42 -15.42 2.81
CA PRO A 112 -10.64 -14.89 1.68
C PRO A 112 -11.23 -15.17 0.29
N ASN A 113 -12.19 -16.09 0.20
CA ASN A 113 -12.78 -16.53 -1.07
C ASN A 113 -14.18 -15.94 -1.32
N GLU A 114 -14.75 -15.24 -0.33
CA GLU A 114 -16.08 -14.64 -0.45
C GLU A 114 -16.02 -13.42 -1.38
N ARG A 115 -17.06 -13.24 -2.21
CA ARG A 115 -17.13 -12.17 -3.21
C ARG A 115 -18.40 -11.35 -3.00
N GLY A 116 -18.31 -10.04 -3.26
CA GLY A 116 -19.46 -9.12 -3.14
C GLY A 116 -19.73 -8.64 -1.71
N VAL A 117 -18.71 -8.65 -0.86
CA VAL A 117 -18.72 -8.23 0.55
C VAL A 117 -17.84 -7.01 0.80
#